data_AF-A0A9P4K2A8-F1
#
_entry.id   AF-A0A9P4K2A8-F1
#
_cell.length_a   1.000
_cell.length_b   1.000
_cell.length_c   1.000
_cell.angle_alpha   90.00
_cell.angle_beta   90.00
_cell.angle_gamma   90.00
#
_symmetry.space_group_name_H-M   'P 1'
#
loop_
_entity.id
_entity.type
_entity.pdbx_description
1 polymer ?
#
loop_
_entity_poly.entity_id
_entity_poly.type
_entity_poly.pdbx_seq_one_letter_code
_entity_poly.pdbx_strand_id
1 'polypeptide(L)'
;MKEHSELFEYTSGRWIWNDALKHSERRRVFNVSEFKRFAAAAVNQNVEDVASFEKLAEGGFNRTFLITMRDGFQFVGRIPYPITEPRHLVVASEVATMDFLRSHGVPVPQIYSYSATSENAAGTEYLFMELIRGTNLGDIWFDLSEKARITVITELVELESRLFALPFPASGSLYFTKDLQTGSSKVDIPIANSARDSHFCIGPDTRLGLWYGKRLNLQIDRGPCTFAFLLTIGYELPHSPTTTSTKYPKDTDPAAALTAGAKKEIAYLTKFGKPIHPFQRLRREIYNYQKQSPSDHLDSLDKYLRIAPYLIPDNNETLTRPTLRHPDLQPNNVFVSDELKITGLIDWQHCAILPLFLQCGIPNSLQNYGDSVSESLITPELPHNFDELSESEQFEQVVLLRRRQLHYFYVAMTAKLNSTHYDALAYDFSMLRRKLFDHASYPWEGDNVTLKVDLIHLMKNWSNIAAPKSSASGDARPPCPISFPEDEVSECVRLNAAQVEADEQLQACRDVIGIGPEGWVPLEQYEEIKQREIKLKADALEAAESGEERARLSEHWIFGDFDEEEYS
;
A
#
# COMPACT_ATOMS: atom_id res chain seq x y z
N MET A 1 -33.57 18.37 -6.55
CA MET A 1 -32.54 18.72 -5.54
C MET A 1 -31.75 17.51 -5.04
N LYS A 2 -32.30 16.29 -4.96
CA LYS A 2 -31.54 15.08 -4.56
C LYS A 2 -30.47 14.64 -5.59
N GLU A 3 -30.79 14.62 -6.89
CA GLU A 3 -29.84 14.18 -7.94
C GLU A 3 -28.53 14.98 -7.98
N HIS A 4 -28.55 16.28 -7.66
CA HIS A 4 -27.33 17.07 -7.62
C HIS A 4 -26.45 16.75 -6.38
N SER A 5 -27.03 16.20 -5.32
CA SER A 5 -26.30 15.88 -4.08
C SER A 5 -25.39 14.65 -4.26
N GLU A 6 -25.89 13.60 -4.91
CA GLU A 6 -25.17 12.33 -5.06
C GLU A 6 -23.95 12.43 -5.99
N LEU A 7 -23.92 13.45 -6.85
CA LEU A 7 -22.76 13.73 -7.72
C LEU A 7 -21.58 14.32 -6.94
N PHE A 8 -21.84 15.01 -5.83
CA PHE A 8 -20.82 15.77 -5.09
C PHE A 8 -20.48 15.17 -3.73
N GLU A 9 -21.45 14.56 -3.06
CA GLU A 9 -21.33 14.00 -1.72
C GLU A 9 -20.95 12.51 -1.74
N TYR A 10 -20.23 12.08 -0.71
CA TYR A 10 -20.03 10.65 -0.43
C TYR A 10 -21.30 10.10 0.22
N THR A 11 -21.87 9.02 -0.33
CA THR A 11 -23.19 8.47 0.05
C THR A 11 -23.22 6.96 0.27
N SER A 12 -22.17 6.21 -0.06
CA SER A 12 -22.13 4.74 0.04
C SER A 12 -21.98 4.25 1.48
N GLY A 13 -21.45 5.06 2.37
CA GLY A 13 -21.22 4.68 3.75
C GLY A 13 -20.88 5.86 4.64
N ARG A 14 -20.67 5.54 5.92
CA ARG A 14 -20.36 6.48 6.99
C ARG A 14 -19.25 5.91 7.86
N TRP A 15 -18.66 6.74 8.70
CA TRP A 15 -17.60 6.33 9.64
C TRP A 15 -18.09 6.39 11.08
N ILE A 16 -17.69 5.41 11.89
CA ILE A 16 -18.07 5.38 13.32
C ILE A 16 -17.43 6.55 14.10
N TRP A 17 -16.26 7.01 13.66
CA TRP A 17 -15.54 8.19 14.16
C TRP A 17 -15.17 9.13 13.01
N ASN A 18 -15.02 10.42 13.32
CA ASN A 18 -14.65 11.50 12.41
C ASN A 18 -15.54 11.59 11.15
N ASP A 19 -16.79 11.12 11.23
CA ASP A 19 -17.70 11.01 10.07
C ASP A 19 -17.83 12.30 9.26
N ALA A 20 -18.05 13.43 9.93
CA ALA A 20 -18.18 14.73 9.28
C ALA A 20 -16.88 15.14 8.55
N LEU A 21 -15.71 14.87 9.15
CA LEU A 21 -14.42 15.12 8.54
C LEU A 21 -14.24 14.23 7.30
N LYS A 22 -14.47 12.92 7.43
CA LYS A 22 -14.33 11.95 6.32
C LYS A 22 -15.24 12.24 5.14
N HIS A 23 -16.47 12.72 5.40
CA HIS A 23 -17.36 13.22 4.36
C HIS A 23 -16.83 14.50 3.72
N SER A 24 -16.35 15.47 4.50
CA SER A 24 -15.82 16.73 3.96
C SER A 24 -14.60 16.53 3.05
N GLU A 25 -13.72 15.60 3.41
CA GLU A 25 -12.53 15.20 2.64
C GLU A 25 -12.86 14.55 1.29
N ARG A 26 -14.05 13.95 1.19
CA ARG A 26 -14.56 13.24 0.00
C ARG A 26 -15.65 14.02 -0.74
N ARG A 27 -15.97 15.22 -0.25
CA ARG A 27 -16.86 16.13 -0.94
C ARG A 27 -16.12 16.84 -2.06
N ARG A 28 -16.64 16.75 -3.28
CA ARG A 28 -16.03 17.40 -4.45
C ARG A 28 -17.10 17.98 -5.35
N VAL A 29 -17.11 19.31 -5.47
CA VAL A 29 -17.96 20.03 -6.42
C VAL A 29 -17.17 20.26 -7.70
N PHE A 30 -17.81 20.02 -8.84
CA PHE A 30 -17.22 20.20 -10.17
C PHE A 30 -18.31 20.61 -11.18
N ASN A 31 -17.90 21.15 -12.31
CA ASN A 31 -18.83 21.53 -13.38
C ASN A 31 -19.22 20.29 -14.20
N VAL A 32 -20.40 19.75 -13.90
CA VAL A 32 -20.96 18.53 -14.53
C VAL A 32 -21.13 18.70 -16.04
N SER A 33 -21.53 19.87 -16.52
CA SER A 33 -21.74 20.11 -17.95
C SER A 33 -20.42 20.04 -18.73
N GLU A 34 -19.37 20.68 -18.20
CA GLU A 34 -18.03 20.62 -18.80
C GLU A 34 -17.42 19.23 -18.69
N PHE A 35 -17.64 18.53 -17.58
CA PHE A 35 -17.22 17.13 -17.43
C PHE A 35 -17.87 16.22 -18.50
N LYS A 36 -19.18 16.35 -18.73
CA LYS A 36 -19.87 15.62 -19.82
C LYS A 36 -19.35 15.99 -21.20
N ARG A 37 -19.03 17.27 -21.44
CA ARG A 37 -18.42 17.72 -22.69
C ARG A 37 -17.06 17.07 -22.92
N PHE A 38 -16.21 17.02 -21.89
CA PHE A 38 -14.93 16.34 -21.96
C PHE A 38 -15.08 14.83 -22.15
N ALA A 39 -16.06 14.21 -21.48
CA ALA A 39 -16.36 12.79 -21.62
C ALA A 39 -16.73 12.43 -23.06
N ALA A 40 -17.65 13.17 -23.68
CA ALA A 40 -18.05 12.95 -25.06
C ALA A 40 -16.88 13.17 -26.04
N ALA A 41 -16.11 14.24 -25.83
CA ALA A 41 -14.93 14.53 -26.65
C ALA A 41 -13.87 13.42 -26.55
N ALA A 42 -13.69 12.80 -25.37
CA ALA A 42 -12.74 11.71 -25.17
C ALA A 42 -13.00 10.48 -26.06
N VAL A 43 -14.26 10.31 -26.50
CA VAL A 43 -14.71 9.20 -27.35
C VAL A 43 -15.11 9.67 -28.75
N ASN A 44 -14.72 10.89 -29.14
CA ASN A 44 -15.01 11.53 -30.43
C ASN A 44 -16.52 11.66 -30.74
N GLN A 45 -17.32 11.97 -29.72
CA GLN A 45 -18.76 12.20 -29.85
C GLN A 45 -19.15 13.59 -29.30
N ASN A 46 -20.40 14.01 -29.51
CA ASN A 46 -20.89 15.30 -29.02
C ASN A 46 -21.55 15.16 -27.64
N VAL A 47 -21.65 16.27 -26.90
CA VAL A 47 -22.24 16.26 -25.55
C VAL A 47 -23.74 15.90 -25.58
N GLU A 48 -24.43 16.21 -26.67
CA GLU A 48 -25.83 15.88 -26.91
C GLU A 48 -26.06 14.36 -27.06
N ASP A 49 -24.99 13.61 -27.36
CA ASP A 49 -24.99 12.16 -27.50
C ASP A 49 -24.83 11.45 -26.14
N VAL A 50 -24.57 12.17 -25.05
CA VAL A 50 -24.57 11.59 -23.69
C VAL A 50 -26.02 11.27 -23.29
N ALA A 51 -26.37 9.99 -23.24
CA ALA A 51 -27.69 9.50 -22.89
C ALA A 51 -27.92 9.46 -21.37
N SER A 52 -26.94 8.96 -20.61
CA SER A 52 -27.00 8.97 -19.14
C SER A 52 -25.63 9.25 -18.50
N PHE A 53 -25.68 9.76 -17.27
CA PHE A 53 -24.52 10.06 -16.43
C PHE A 53 -24.89 9.78 -14.99
N GLU A 54 -24.39 8.67 -14.46
CA GLU A 54 -24.82 8.11 -13.19
C GLU A 54 -23.60 7.80 -12.34
N LYS A 55 -23.71 7.95 -11.01
CA LYS A 55 -22.66 7.50 -10.11
C LYS A 55 -22.59 5.97 -10.17
N LEU A 56 -21.41 5.44 -10.52
CA LEU A 56 -21.18 4.01 -10.64
C LEU A 56 -20.73 3.41 -9.30
N ALA A 57 -19.69 4.01 -8.71
CA ALA A 57 -19.16 3.60 -7.43
C ALA A 57 -18.40 4.76 -6.77
N GLU A 58 -18.00 4.55 -5.52
CA GLU A 58 -17.02 5.39 -4.85
C GLU A 58 -16.22 4.58 -3.84
N GLY A 59 -14.94 4.92 -3.70
CA GLY A 59 -14.00 4.24 -2.81
C GLY A 59 -13.34 5.20 -1.83
N GLY A 60 -12.18 4.81 -1.29
CA GLY A 60 -11.43 5.65 -0.34
C GLY A 60 -10.89 6.94 -0.95
N PHE A 61 -10.52 6.91 -2.23
CA PHE A 61 -9.78 7.98 -2.91
C PHE A 61 -10.52 8.63 -4.09
N ASN A 62 -11.56 8.00 -4.62
CA ASN A 62 -12.19 8.44 -5.87
C ASN A 62 -13.70 8.19 -5.91
N ARG A 63 -14.38 8.98 -6.74
CA ARG A 63 -15.74 8.73 -7.23
C ARG A 63 -15.68 8.34 -8.70
N THR A 64 -16.49 7.35 -9.09
CA THR A 64 -16.63 6.91 -10.47
C THR A 64 -18.05 7.10 -10.97
N PHE A 65 -18.16 7.41 -12.26
CA PHE A 65 -19.42 7.65 -12.96
C PHE A 65 -19.48 6.75 -14.18
N LEU A 66 -20.64 6.13 -14.40
CA LEU A 66 -20.96 5.46 -15.64
C LEU A 66 -21.53 6.50 -16.61
N ILE A 67 -20.90 6.61 -17.77
CA ILE A 67 -21.37 7.46 -18.87
C ILE A 67 -21.85 6.52 -19.98
N THR A 68 -23.10 6.69 -20.38
CA THR A 68 -23.70 5.93 -21.50
C THR A 68 -24.01 6.89 -22.63
N MET A 69 -23.51 6.59 -23.82
CA MET A 69 -23.77 7.32 -25.06
C MET A 69 -25.04 6.78 -25.75
N ARG A 70 -25.65 7.57 -26.63
CA ARG A 70 -26.88 7.21 -27.36
C ARG A 70 -26.72 6.00 -28.29
N ASP A 71 -25.50 5.72 -28.74
CA ASP A 71 -25.16 4.53 -29.52
C ASP A 71 -25.00 3.26 -28.65
N GLY A 72 -25.14 3.38 -27.32
CA GLY A 72 -24.98 2.31 -26.35
C GLY A 72 -23.55 2.13 -25.85
N PHE A 73 -22.58 2.92 -26.32
CA PHE A 73 -21.22 2.87 -25.81
C PHE A 73 -21.17 3.34 -24.35
N GLN A 74 -20.48 2.57 -23.50
CA GLN A 74 -20.37 2.84 -22.07
C GLN A 74 -18.92 2.91 -21.62
N PHE A 75 -18.63 3.87 -20.75
CA PHE A 75 -17.30 4.06 -20.19
C PHE A 75 -17.38 4.72 -18.80
N VAL A 76 -16.24 4.75 -18.11
CA VAL A 76 -16.13 5.26 -16.74
C VAL A 76 -15.45 6.62 -16.74
N GLY A 77 -16.04 7.59 -16.04
CA GLY A 77 -15.37 8.82 -15.62
C GLY A 77 -15.02 8.72 -14.13
N ARG A 78 -13.74 8.87 -13.78
CA ARG A 78 -13.25 8.83 -12.39
C ARG A 78 -12.73 10.20 -11.99
N ILE A 79 -13.12 10.64 -10.79
CA ILE A 79 -12.72 11.91 -10.17
C ILE A 79 -12.07 11.61 -8.82
N PRO A 80 -10.81 12.01 -8.59
CA PRO A 80 -10.17 11.86 -7.29
C PRO A 80 -10.75 12.82 -6.26
N TYR A 81 -10.78 12.37 -5.01
CA TYR A 81 -11.17 13.19 -3.86
C TYR A 81 -10.05 14.15 -3.44
N PRO A 82 -10.40 15.29 -2.81
CA PRO A 82 -9.42 16.22 -2.25
C PRO A 82 -8.37 15.58 -1.35
N ILE A 83 -8.70 14.51 -0.61
CA ILE A 83 -7.76 13.78 0.25
C ILE A 83 -6.64 13.05 -0.49
N THR A 84 -6.80 12.81 -1.79
CA THR A 84 -5.74 12.22 -2.62
C THR A 84 -4.59 13.22 -2.76
N GLU A 85 -3.41 12.92 -2.21
CA GLU A 85 -2.24 13.76 -2.39
C GLU A 85 -1.01 12.91 -2.75
N PRO A 86 -0.09 13.42 -3.60
CA PRO A 86 -0.13 14.68 -4.36
C PRO A 86 -1.02 14.55 -5.62
N ARG A 87 -2.14 15.28 -5.69
CA ARG A 87 -3.20 15.06 -6.71
C ARG A 87 -2.67 14.88 -8.14
N HIS A 88 -1.91 15.86 -8.60
CA HIS A 88 -1.41 15.90 -9.97
C HIS A 88 -0.52 14.71 -10.31
N LEU A 89 0.43 14.38 -9.43
CA LEU A 89 1.37 13.29 -9.67
C LEU A 89 0.67 11.93 -9.59
N VAL A 90 -0.31 11.77 -8.70
CA VAL A 90 -1.04 10.51 -8.55
C VAL A 90 -1.88 10.21 -9.80
N VAL A 91 -2.64 11.18 -10.31
CA VAL A 91 -3.44 11.00 -11.53
C VAL A 91 -2.56 10.78 -12.76
N ALA A 92 -1.51 11.59 -12.92
CA ALA A 92 -0.57 11.44 -14.03
C ALA A 92 0.11 10.06 -14.01
N SER A 93 0.49 9.59 -12.82
CA SER A 93 1.17 8.30 -12.70
C SER A 93 0.25 7.11 -12.91
N GLU A 94 -0.97 7.16 -12.37
CA GLU A 94 -1.97 6.10 -12.56
C GLU A 94 -2.27 5.89 -14.05
N VAL A 95 -2.51 6.99 -14.77
CA VAL A 95 -2.78 6.96 -16.21
C VAL A 95 -1.60 6.39 -17.00
N ALA A 96 -0.39 6.87 -16.75
CA ALA A 96 0.79 6.40 -17.47
C ALA A 96 1.08 4.92 -17.17
N THR A 97 0.87 4.49 -15.92
CA THR A 97 1.00 3.09 -15.51
C THR A 97 0.04 2.21 -16.29
N MET A 98 -1.24 2.56 -16.35
CA MET A 98 -2.22 1.77 -17.13
C MET A 98 -1.88 1.72 -18.62
N ASP A 99 -1.49 2.83 -19.25
CA ASP A 99 -1.14 2.84 -20.67
C ASP A 99 0.13 1.99 -20.95
N PHE A 100 1.15 2.08 -20.08
CA PHE A 100 2.35 1.26 -20.16
C PHE A 100 2.01 -0.23 -20.03
N LEU A 101 1.23 -0.61 -19.02
CA LEU A 101 0.85 -2.00 -18.77
C LEU A 101 0.00 -2.57 -19.91
N ARG A 102 -0.96 -1.80 -20.44
CA ARG A 102 -1.78 -2.21 -21.58
C ARG A 102 -0.92 -2.44 -22.83
N SER A 103 0.09 -1.60 -23.07
CA SER A 103 1.04 -1.79 -24.18
C SER A 103 1.88 -3.08 -24.06
N HIS A 104 1.97 -3.66 -22.86
CA HIS A 104 2.63 -4.94 -22.57
C HIS A 104 1.63 -6.10 -22.38
N GLY A 105 0.37 -5.93 -22.78
CA GLY A 105 -0.65 -6.98 -22.78
C GLY A 105 -1.22 -7.34 -21.41
N VAL A 106 -1.01 -6.50 -20.40
CA VAL A 106 -1.66 -6.63 -19.09
C VAL A 106 -3.12 -6.14 -19.24
N PRO A 107 -4.12 -6.90 -18.77
CA PRO A 107 -5.52 -6.49 -18.86
C PRO A 107 -5.80 -5.38 -17.85
N VAL A 108 -5.70 -4.12 -18.29
CA VAL A 108 -6.04 -2.92 -17.50
C VAL A 108 -6.94 -2.01 -18.34
N PRO A 109 -7.78 -1.16 -17.71
CA PRO A 109 -8.66 -0.26 -18.45
C PRO A 109 -7.93 0.58 -19.50
N GLN A 110 -8.48 0.68 -20.71
CA GLN A 110 -8.01 1.65 -21.69
C GLN A 110 -8.27 3.07 -21.19
N ILE A 111 -7.29 3.97 -21.32
CA ILE A 111 -7.50 5.40 -21.09
C ILE A 111 -7.98 6.06 -22.37
N TYR A 112 -9.08 6.81 -22.28
CA TYR A 112 -9.60 7.62 -23.38
C TYR A 112 -9.10 9.06 -23.31
N SER A 113 -9.13 9.67 -22.11
CA SER A 113 -8.63 11.04 -21.86
C SER A 113 -8.50 11.28 -20.36
N TYR A 114 -7.72 12.27 -19.95
CA TYR A 114 -7.55 12.64 -18.54
C TYR A 114 -7.11 14.10 -18.40
N SER A 115 -7.28 14.65 -17.20
CA SER A 115 -6.65 15.89 -16.75
C SER A 115 -6.05 15.66 -15.38
N ALA A 116 -4.73 15.79 -15.26
CA ALA A 116 -4.01 15.67 -13.99
C ALA A 116 -4.09 16.96 -13.14
N THR A 117 -4.64 18.05 -13.67
CA THR A 117 -4.84 19.29 -12.91
C THR A 117 -6.33 19.64 -12.85
N SER A 118 -6.72 20.39 -11.81
CA SER A 118 -8.04 21.01 -11.71
C SER A 118 -8.17 22.32 -12.51
N GLU A 119 -7.08 22.79 -13.13
CA GLU A 119 -7.01 23.97 -14.00
C GLU A 119 -7.65 23.72 -15.38
N ASN A 120 -8.90 23.29 -15.37
CA ASN A 120 -9.70 23.04 -16.56
C ASN A 120 -11.15 23.48 -16.31
N ALA A 121 -11.98 23.51 -17.36
CA ALA A 121 -13.36 24.02 -17.26
C ALA A 121 -14.28 23.19 -16.35
N ALA A 122 -13.94 21.93 -16.05
CA ALA A 122 -14.66 21.11 -15.09
C ALA A 122 -14.29 21.45 -13.63
N GLY A 123 -13.17 22.15 -13.40
CA GLY A 123 -12.69 22.53 -12.07
C GLY A 123 -12.18 21.35 -11.24
N THR A 124 -11.83 20.24 -11.88
CA THR A 124 -11.34 19.04 -11.20
C THR A 124 -10.44 18.19 -12.09
N GLU A 125 -9.50 17.49 -11.47
CA GLU A 125 -8.81 16.37 -12.10
C GLU A 125 -9.82 15.28 -12.49
N TYR A 126 -9.53 14.55 -13.56
CA TYR A 126 -10.37 13.44 -14.02
C TYR A 126 -9.59 12.45 -14.87
N LEU A 127 -10.15 11.25 -15.00
CA LEU A 127 -9.79 10.29 -16.05
C LEU A 127 -11.04 9.63 -16.63
N PHE A 128 -11.07 9.47 -17.95
CA PHE A 128 -12.05 8.72 -18.70
C PHE A 128 -11.41 7.43 -19.18
N MET A 129 -12.00 6.30 -18.81
CA MET A 129 -11.43 4.98 -19.08
C MET A 129 -12.49 3.95 -19.44
N GLU A 130 -12.02 2.83 -19.99
CA GLU A 130 -12.83 1.66 -20.32
C GLU A 130 -13.61 1.15 -19.11
N LEU A 131 -14.90 0.83 -19.33
CA LEU A 131 -15.68 0.04 -18.40
C LEU A 131 -15.30 -1.43 -18.57
N ILE A 132 -14.57 -1.98 -17.60
CA ILE A 132 -14.20 -3.40 -17.62
C ILE A 132 -15.46 -4.26 -17.57
N ARG A 133 -15.54 -5.22 -18.48
CA ARG A 133 -16.62 -6.21 -18.54
C ARG A 133 -16.22 -7.47 -17.78
N GLY A 134 -17.17 -8.07 -17.07
CA GLY A 134 -16.96 -9.23 -16.22
C GLY A 134 -17.54 -9.02 -14.83
N THR A 135 -17.32 -10.01 -13.97
CA THR A 135 -17.75 -10.00 -12.57
C THR A 135 -16.60 -9.55 -11.69
N ASN A 136 -16.87 -8.67 -10.72
CA ASN A 136 -15.87 -8.31 -9.72
C ASN A 136 -15.58 -9.55 -8.85
N LEU A 137 -14.31 -9.93 -8.73
CA LEU A 137 -13.93 -11.13 -8.01
C LEU A 137 -14.30 -11.05 -6.52
N GLY A 138 -14.29 -9.85 -5.94
CA GLY A 138 -14.72 -9.60 -4.57
C GLY A 138 -16.14 -10.06 -4.27
N ASP A 139 -17.06 -9.84 -5.21
CA ASP A 139 -18.48 -10.18 -5.05
C ASP A 139 -18.74 -11.69 -4.99
N ILE A 140 -17.86 -12.49 -5.59
CA ILE A 140 -18.01 -13.95 -5.69
C ILE A 140 -16.93 -14.73 -4.91
N TRP A 141 -15.90 -14.07 -4.39
CA TRP A 141 -14.70 -14.70 -3.83
C TRP A 141 -15.01 -15.73 -2.75
N PHE A 142 -15.95 -15.40 -1.87
CA PHE A 142 -16.31 -16.26 -0.74
C PHE A 142 -17.12 -17.49 -1.15
N ASP A 143 -17.83 -17.40 -2.28
CA ASP A 143 -18.68 -18.47 -2.85
C ASP A 143 -17.93 -19.40 -3.81
N LEU A 144 -16.74 -19.00 -4.27
CA LEU A 144 -15.93 -19.82 -5.15
C LEU A 144 -15.46 -21.12 -4.47
N SER A 145 -15.65 -22.24 -5.17
CA SER A 145 -15.03 -23.52 -4.82
C SER A 145 -13.51 -23.40 -4.72
N GLU A 146 -12.88 -24.30 -3.97
CA GLU A 146 -11.41 -24.34 -3.86
C GLU A 146 -10.73 -24.41 -5.24
N LYS A 147 -11.20 -25.30 -6.12
CA LYS A 147 -10.67 -25.42 -7.49
C LYS A 147 -10.79 -24.12 -8.28
N ALA A 148 -11.91 -23.41 -8.15
CA ALA A 148 -12.10 -22.11 -8.80
C ALA A 148 -11.12 -21.06 -8.26
N ARG A 149 -10.91 -21.01 -6.94
CA ARG A 149 -9.92 -20.11 -6.32
C ARG A 149 -8.50 -20.43 -6.79
N ILE A 150 -8.14 -21.71 -6.92
CA ILE A 150 -6.83 -22.12 -7.46
C ILE A 150 -6.66 -21.66 -8.92
N THR A 151 -7.70 -21.78 -9.76
CA THR A 151 -7.67 -21.26 -11.13
C THR A 151 -7.35 -19.77 -11.16
N VAL A 152 -8.05 -18.98 -10.36
CA VAL A 152 -7.83 -17.52 -10.28
C VAL A 152 -6.44 -17.18 -9.73
N ILE A 153 -5.98 -17.87 -8.68
CA ILE A 153 -4.63 -17.70 -8.14
C ILE A 153 -3.57 -18.00 -9.21
N THR A 154 -3.77 -19.05 -10.01
CA THR A 154 -2.87 -19.42 -11.11
C THR A 154 -2.76 -18.27 -12.10
N GLU A 155 -3.89 -17.70 -12.54
CA GLU A 155 -3.92 -16.56 -13.47
C GLU A 155 -3.24 -15.31 -12.88
N LEU A 156 -3.48 -15.03 -11.59
CA LEU A 156 -2.86 -13.91 -10.89
C LEU A 156 -1.33 -14.04 -10.86
N VAL A 157 -0.81 -15.24 -10.57
CA VAL A 157 0.64 -15.48 -10.55
C VAL A 157 1.24 -15.37 -11.95
N GLU A 158 0.57 -15.86 -12.99
CA GLU A 158 1.01 -15.68 -14.38
C GLU A 158 1.08 -14.20 -14.76
N LEU A 159 0.12 -13.41 -14.29
CA LEU A 159 0.11 -11.96 -14.50
C LEU A 159 1.23 -11.25 -13.72
N GLU A 160 1.44 -11.59 -12.44
CA GLU A 160 2.58 -11.08 -11.67
C GLU A 160 3.92 -11.46 -12.31
N SER A 161 4.05 -12.67 -12.88
CA SER A 161 5.24 -13.10 -13.62
C SER A 161 5.53 -12.17 -14.81
N ARG A 162 4.49 -11.80 -15.57
CA ARG A 162 4.61 -10.82 -16.66
C ARG A 162 4.98 -9.43 -16.16
N LEU A 163 4.35 -8.95 -15.08
CA LEU A 163 4.68 -7.66 -14.48
C LEU A 163 6.14 -7.61 -14.00
N PHE A 164 6.61 -8.68 -13.36
CA PHE A 164 7.96 -8.78 -12.85
C PHE A 164 8.99 -8.90 -13.97
N ALA A 165 8.61 -9.33 -15.17
CA ALA A 165 9.51 -9.37 -16.32
C ALA A 165 9.75 -8.00 -16.97
N LEU A 166 8.95 -6.98 -16.64
CA LEU A 166 9.07 -5.64 -17.23
C LEU A 166 10.37 -4.94 -16.77
N PRO A 167 11.21 -4.46 -17.70
CA PRO A 167 12.46 -3.78 -17.34
C PRO A 167 12.20 -2.31 -17.01
N PHE A 168 12.77 -1.84 -15.90
CA PHE A 168 12.72 -0.44 -15.49
C PHE A 168 14.11 0.09 -15.13
N PRO A 169 14.46 1.32 -15.57
CA PRO A 169 15.80 1.90 -15.35
C PRO A 169 15.97 2.54 -13.96
N ALA A 170 14.90 2.65 -13.17
CA ALA A 170 14.92 3.33 -11.88
C ALA A 170 13.74 2.89 -10.99
N SER A 171 13.86 3.12 -9.69
CA SER A 171 12.74 3.09 -8.74
C SER A 171 12.05 4.45 -8.65
N GLY A 172 10.74 4.47 -8.38
CA GLY A 172 9.90 5.67 -8.41
C GLY A 172 8.50 5.32 -8.92
N SER A 173 7.79 6.29 -9.50
CA SER A 173 6.51 6.04 -10.17
C SER A 173 6.60 6.34 -11.68
N LEU A 174 5.74 5.72 -12.48
CA LEU A 174 5.77 5.82 -13.94
C LEU A 174 4.91 7.01 -14.41
N TYR A 175 5.39 7.77 -15.40
CA TYR A 175 4.74 8.98 -15.93
C TYR A 175 4.88 9.09 -17.43
N PHE A 176 3.99 9.87 -18.06
CA PHE A 176 4.34 10.50 -19.32
C PHE A 176 5.27 11.69 -19.07
N THR A 177 6.29 11.82 -19.92
CA THR A 177 7.32 12.87 -19.81
C THR A 177 6.72 14.28 -19.79
N LYS A 178 5.60 14.48 -20.49
CA LYS A 178 4.86 15.76 -20.59
C LYS A 178 4.16 16.16 -19.28
N ASP A 179 3.83 15.20 -18.43
CA ASP A 179 3.08 15.44 -17.19
C ASP A 179 4.02 15.82 -16.04
N LEU A 180 5.34 15.72 -16.22
CA LEU A 180 6.31 16.20 -15.24
C LEU A 180 6.75 17.62 -15.59
N GLN A 181 6.85 18.49 -14.58
CA GLN A 181 7.33 19.85 -14.74
C GLN A 181 8.74 19.88 -15.36
N THR A 182 9.03 20.96 -16.11
CA THR A 182 10.37 21.17 -16.68
C THR A 182 11.38 21.34 -15.56
N GLY A 183 12.42 20.51 -15.53
CA GLY A 183 13.44 20.50 -14.48
C GLY A 183 13.22 19.49 -13.35
N SER A 184 12.09 18.77 -13.33
CA SER A 184 11.91 17.64 -12.41
C SER A 184 12.90 16.52 -12.70
N SER A 185 13.43 15.90 -11.64
CA SER A 185 14.23 14.68 -11.76
C SER A 185 13.37 13.57 -12.38
N LYS A 186 13.87 12.97 -13.47
CA LYS A 186 13.20 11.88 -14.19
C LYS A 186 14.21 11.01 -14.92
N VAL A 187 13.86 9.75 -15.16
CA VAL A 187 14.66 8.78 -15.91
C VAL A 187 13.81 8.23 -17.04
N ASP A 188 14.21 8.46 -18.28
CA ASP A 188 13.46 8.00 -19.45
C ASP A 188 13.49 6.47 -19.56
N ILE A 189 12.36 5.88 -19.96
CA ILE A 189 12.28 4.43 -20.24
C ILE A 189 12.61 4.22 -21.73
N PRO A 190 13.69 3.50 -22.06
CA PRO A 190 14.06 3.25 -23.46
C PRO A 190 13.08 2.25 -24.08
N ILE A 191 12.11 2.74 -24.85
CA ILE A 191 11.18 1.88 -25.60
C ILE A 191 11.64 1.79 -27.05
N ALA A 192 11.99 0.58 -27.48
CA ALA A 192 12.24 0.31 -28.89
C ALA A 192 10.90 0.34 -29.66
N ASN A 193 10.72 1.35 -30.52
CA ASN A 193 9.64 1.43 -31.52
C ASN A 193 8.18 1.53 -30.99
N SER A 194 7.82 2.60 -30.26
CA SER A 194 6.41 2.99 -30.16
C SER A 194 6.07 4.06 -31.21
N ALA A 195 5.16 3.72 -32.14
CA ALA A 195 4.59 4.64 -33.13
C ALA A 195 3.64 5.70 -32.52
N ARG A 196 3.63 5.86 -31.20
CA ARG A 196 2.87 6.87 -30.45
C ARG A 196 3.87 7.76 -29.71
N ASP A 197 3.65 9.07 -29.73
CA ASP A 197 4.42 10.14 -29.05
C ASP A 197 4.50 10.01 -27.50
N SER A 198 4.11 8.87 -26.93
CA SER A 198 4.10 8.62 -25.49
C SER A 198 5.48 8.23 -24.96
N HIS A 199 6.31 9.23 -24.70
CA HIS A 199 7.57 9.04 -23.99
C HIS A 199 7.32 8.79 -22.49
N PHE A 200 7.51 7.55 -22.04
CA PHE A 200 7.41 7.19 -20.62
C PHE A 200 8.71 7.49 -19.86
N CYS A 201 8.59 7.88 -18.61
CA CYS A 201 9.71 8.09 -17.70
C CYS A 201 9.35 7.66 -16.27
N ILE A 202 10.37 7.40 -15.46
CA ILE A 202 10.24 7.22 -14.02
C ILE A 202 10.49 8.57 -13.35
N GLY A 203 9.57 8.97 -12.49
CA GLY A 203 9.59 10.22 -11.74
C GLY A 203 9.51 10.00 -10.23
N PRO A 204 9.09 11.04 -9.48
CA PRO A 204 8.86 10.95 -8.04
C PRO A 204 7.90 9.80 -7.66
N ASP A 205 8.18 9.13 -6.56
CA ASP A 205 7.35 8.07 -5.99
C ASP A 205 6.03 8.64 -5.46
N THR A 206 4.89 8.01 -5.79
CA THR A 206 3.54 8.47 -5.42
C THR A 206 2.93 7.74 -4.22
N ARG A 207 3.66 6.83 -3.55
CA ARG A 207 3.15 6.12 -2.38
C ARG A 207 2.69 7.10 -1.30
N LEU A 208 1.45 6.92 -0.83
CA LEU A 208 0.77 7.84 0.08
C LEU A 208 1.61 8.22 1.31
N GLY A 209 2.33 7.26 1.89
CA GLY A 209 3.17 7.48 3.08
C GLY A 209 4.30 8.52 2.90
N LEU A 210 4.69 8.86 1.67
CA LEU A 210 5.69 9.90 1.38
C LEU A 210 5.10 11.32 1.33
N TRP A 211 3.78 11.43 1.29
CA TRP A 211 3.08 12.69 0.98
C TRP A 211 1.98 13.07 1.98
N TYR A 212 1.46 12.10 2.74
CA TYR A 212 0.35 12.30 3.66
C TYR A 212 0.55 13.48 4.62
N GLY A 213 -0.45 14.35 4.72
CA GLY A 213 -0.48 15.49 5.64
C GLY A 213 0.63 16.52 5.39
N LYS A 214 1.29 16.99 6.46
CA LYS A 214 2.35 18.01 6.39
C LYS A 214 3.61 17.51 5.66
N ARG A 215 3.72 16.20 5.39
CA ARG A 215 4.83 15.61 4.58
C ARG A 215 4.81 16.13 3.15
N LEU A 216 3.65 16.50 2.62
CA LEU A 216 3.50 17.18 1.32
C LEU A 216 4.37 18.44 1.22
N ASN A 217 4.56 19.17 2.33
CA ASN A 217 5.28 20.45 2.37
C ASN A 217 6.80 20.29 2.58
N LEU A 218 7.32 19.06 2.64
CA LEU A 218 8.74 18.80 2.81
C LEU A 218 9.49 18.91 1.47
N GLN A 219 10.60 19.64 1.51
CA GLN A 219 11.57 19.76 0.41
C GLN A 219 12.59 18.62 0.52
N ILE A 220 12.14 17.42 0.15
CA ILE A 220 12.95 16.19 0.15
C ILE A 220 12.95 15.57 -1.24
N ASP A 221 14.00 14.83 -1.55
CA ASP A 221 14.04 13.99 -2.74
C ASP A 221 13.06 12.83 -2.60
N ARG A 222 12.25 12.60 -3.64
CA ARG A 222 11.25 11.53 -3.72
C ARG A 222 11.51 10.61 -4.92
N GLY A 223 12.73 10.63 -5.44
CA GLY A 223 13.13 9.88 -6.62
C GLY A 223 12.92 10.66 -7.92
N PRO A 224 13.20 10.04 -9.07
CA PRO A 224 13.53 8.62 -9.25
C PRO A 224 14.91 8.22 -8.69
N CYS A 225 15.05 6.96 -8.24
CA CYS A 225 16.32 6.38 -7.81
C CYS A 225 16.91 5.55 -8.96
N THR A 226 17.98 6.03 -9.59
CA THR A 226 18.56 5.42 -10.81
C THR A 226 19.19 4.06 -10.57
N PHE A 227 19.04 3.20 -11.57
CA PHE A 227 19.76 1.95 -11.73
C PHE A 227 20.55 2.01 -13.05
N ALA A 228 21.87 2.14 -13.04
CA ALA A 228 22.68 1.89 -14.22
C ALA A 228 22.60 0.41 -14.63
N PHE A 229 21.70 0.11 -15.57
CA PHE A 229 21.92 -0.95 -16.54
C PHE A 229 21.19 -0.59 -17.84
N LEU A 230 21.94 0.00 -18.78
CA LEU A 230 21.83 -0.10 -20.25
C LEU A 230 22.61 1.07 -20.87
N LEU A 231 23.89 0.85 -21.16
CA LEU A 231 24.60 1.47 -22.29
C LEU A 231 25.95 0.77 -22.48
N THR A 232 25.92 -0.39 -23.12
CA THR A 232 27.13 -0.95 -23.75
C THR A 232 27.21 -0.44 -25.19
N ILE A 233 27.43 0.86 -25.41
CA ILE A 233 28.08 1.35 -26.65
C ILE A 233 28.82 2.65 -26.30
N GLY A 234 30.15 2.60 -26.40
CA GLY A 234 31.05 3.47 -25.63
C GLY A 234 31.37 4.85 -26.20
N TYR A 235 32.06 5.63 -25.35
CA TYR A 235 33.08 6.64 -25.67
C TYR A 235 33.77 7.02 -24.35
N GLU A 236 35.09 6.82 -24.24
CA GLU A 236 35.93 7.34 -23.15
C GLU A 236 36.29 8.80 -23.39
N LEU A 237 36.31 9.65 -22.35
CA LEU A 237 37.27 10.78 -22.24
C LEU A 237 37.59 11.13 -20.76
N PRO A 238 38.76 11.72 -20.45
CA PRO A 238 39.48 11.55 -19.18
C PRO A 238 39.64 12.81 -18.27
N HIS A 239 40.05 12.56 -17.02
CA HIS A 239 40.59 13.46 -15.97
C HIS A 239 39.54 14.28 -15.18
N SER A 240 39.48 14.37 -13.84
CA SER A 240 40.43 14.16 -12.72
C SER A 240 39.65 14.20 -11.36
N PRO A 241 40.24 14.16 -10.14
CA PRO A 241 39.80 13.24 -9.08
C PRO A 241 39.28 13.93 -7.80
N THR A 242 38.46 13.22 -7.01
CA THR A 242 38.59 13.17 -5.54
C THR A 242 37.70 12.07 -4.99
N THR A 243 38.35 11.18 -4.25
CA THR A 243 37.87 9.92 -3.69
C THR A 243 37.23 10.14 -2.31
N THR A 244 35.91 10.02 -2.23
CA THR A 244 35.20 9.49 -1.07
C THR A 244 34.82 8.05 -1.40
N SER A 245 35.36 7.10 -0.64
CA SER A 245 35.08 5.67 -0.78
C SER A 245 33.67 5.36 -0.26
N THR A 246 32.65 5.54 -1.09
CA THR A 246 31.35 4.88 -0.88
C THR A 246 31.52 3.40 -1.19
N LYS A 247 31.03 2.52 -0.31
CA LYS A 247 31.08 1.06 -0.46
C LYS A 247 30.21 0.53 -1.62
N TYR A 248 29.65 1.43 -2.43
CA TYR A 248 28.73 1.17 -3.54
C TYR A 248 29.21 1.91 -4.80
N PRO A 249 29.05 1.31 -6.00
CA PRO A 249 29.37 1.94 -7.28
C PRO A 249 28.61 3.26 -7.44
N LYS A 250 29.21 4.20 -8.18
CA LYS A 250 28.69 5.56 -8.38
C LYS A 250 27.37 5.65 -9.17
N ASP A 251 26.77 4.55 -9.62
CA ASP A 251 25.77 4.58 -10.70
C ASP A 251 24.50 3.71 -10.47
N THR A 252 24.27 3.14 -9.29
CA THR A 252 22.96 2.55 -8.87
C THR A 252 22.80 2.76 -7.36
N ASP A 253 21.62 3.13 -6.85
CA ASP A 253 21.42 3.16 -5.38
C ASP A 253 20.07 2.57 -4.93
N PRO A 254 19.93 1.23 -4.84
CA PRO A 254 18.85 0.60 -4.08
C PRO A 254 18.75 1.15 -2.65
N ALA A 255 19.85 1.67 -2.08
CA ALA A 255 19.82 2.31 -0.77
C ALA A 255 19.06 3.63 -0.80
N ALA A 256 19.02 4.36 -1.92
CA ALA A 256 18.22 5.58 -2.05
C ALA A 256 16.72 5.25 -1.92
N ALA A 257 16.25 4.23 -2.65
CA ALA A 257 14.87 3.76 -2.54
C ALA A 257 14.58 3.23 -1.12
N LEU A 258 15.48 2.42 -0.56
CA LEU A 258 15.35 1.82 0.77
C LEU A 258 15.36 2.87 1.90
N THR A 259 16.09 3.97 1.75
CA THR A 259 16.25 5.00 2.81
C THR A 259 15.29 6.18 2.65
N ALA A 260 14.58 6.32 1.53
CA ALA A 260 13.71 7.46 1.24
C ALA A 260 12.64 7.68 2.32
N GLY A 261 11.93 6.62 2.73
CA GLY A 261 10.90 6.70 3.78
C GLY A 261 11.44 7.16 5.13
N ALA A 262 12.57 6.61 5.57
CA ALA A 262 13.20 6.99 6.82
C ALA A 262 13.72 8.43 6.81
N LYS A 263 14.38 8.86 5.71
CA LYS A 263 14.82 10.25 5.53
C LYS A 263 13.65 11.22 5.55
N LYS A 264 12.53 10.83 4.95
CA LYS A 264 11.26 11.58 4.96
C LYS A 264 10.71 11.73 6.37
N GLU A 265 10.65 10.66 7.16
CA GLU A 265 10.19 10.76 8.55
C GLU A 265 11.14 11.55 9.45
N ILE A 266 12.46 11.39 9.29
CA ILE A 266 13.44 12.23 10.02
C ILE A 266 13.23 13.71 9.70
N ALA A 267 13.04 14.06 8.42
CA ALA A 267 12.78 15.44 8.01
C ALA A 267 11.46 15.98 8.57
N TYR A 268 10.41 15.15 8.59
CA TYR A 268 9.12 15.48 9.20
C TYR A 268 9.28 15.76 10.70
N LEU A 269 9.87 14.83 11.44
CA LEU A 269 10.02 14.90 12.89
C LEU A 269 10.96 16.02 13.34
N THR A 270 12.01 16.30 12.57
CA THR A 270 12.91 17.43 12.85
C THR A 270 12.18 18.77 12.73
N LYS A 271 11.23 18.88 11.80
CA LYS A 271 10.52 20.15 11.51
C LYS A 271 9.22 20.32 12.32
N PHE A 272 8.49 19.24 12.53
CA PHE A 272 7.13 19.24 13.08
C PHE A 272 6.94 18.31 14.28
N GLY A 273 7.95 17.50 14.62
CA GLY A 273 7.87 16.49 15.66
C GLY A 273 7.52 17.11 17.02
N LYS A 274 6.49 16.55 17.65
CA LYS A 274 6.05 16.89 18.99
C LYS A 274 5.61 15.63 19.73
N PRO A 275 5.62 15.63 21.07
CA PRO A 275 5.02 14.54 21.80
C PRO A 275 3.52 14.42 21.50
N ILE A 276 3.07 13.21 21.17
CA ILE A 276 1.66 12.88 20.90
C ILE A 276 1.28 11.57 21.59
N HIS A 277 -0.01 11.32 21.80
CA HIS A 277 -0.45 10.00 22.25
C HIS A 277 -0.32 8.97 21.13
N PRO A 278 -0.18 7.67 21.45
CA PRO A 278 -0.41 6.62 20.47
C PRO A 278 -1.74 6.83 19.74
N PHE A 279 -1.68 6.73 18.40
CA PHE A 279 -2.84 6.85 17.52
C PHE A 279 -3.91 5.82 17.89
N GLN A 280 -3.50 4.54 18.00
CA GLN A 280 -4.36 3.48 18.51
C GLN A 280 -4.64 3.70 20.00
N ARG A 281 -5.89 4.02 20.34
CA ARG A 281 -6.27 4.48 21.68
C ARG A 281 -6.05 3.43 22.77
N LEU A 282 -6.25 2.14 22.48
CA LEU A 282 -5.97 1.05 23.45
C LEU A 282 -4.49 0.96 23.81
N ARG A 283 -3.58 1.40 22.94
CA ARG A 283 -2.15 1.43 23.25
C ARG A 283 -1.77 2.54 24.22
N ARG A 284 -2.65 3.50 24.51
CA ARG A 284 -2.34 4.63 25.42
C ARG A 284 -2.13 4.18 26.86
N GLU A 285 -2.86 3.15 27.29
CA GLU A 285 -2.72 2.59 28.65
C GLU A 285 -1.32 2.03 28.91
N ILE A 286 -0.71 1.41 27.89
CA ILE A 286 0.65 0.86 27.94
C ILE A 286 1.66 1.92 28.41
N TYR A 287 1.40 3.18 28.08
CA TYR A 287 2.23 4.34 28.42
C TYR A 287 1.63 5.22 29.52
N ASN A 288 0.71 4.68 30.34
CA ASN A 288 0.00 5.43 31.37
C ASN A 288 -0.66 6.72 30.84
N TYR A 289 -1.17 6.66 29.61
CA TYR A 289 -1.79 7.79 28.92
C TYR A 289 -0.87 9.00 28.73
N GLN A 290 0.45 8.80 28.77
CA GLN A 290 1.42 9.86 28.50
C GLN A 290 1.66 10.03 26.99
N LYS A 291 2.00 11.25 26.59
CA LYS A 291 2.44 11.54 25.22
C LYS A 291 3.85 11.02 25.01
N GLN A 292 4.08 10.35 23.89
CA GLN A 292 5.38 9.78 23.54
C GLN A 292 6.23 10.78 22.77
N SER A 293 7.50 10.87 23.15
CA SER A 293 8.47 11.73 22.47
C SER A 293 8.89 11.11 21.13
N PRO A 294 9.03 11.90 20.05
CA PRO A 294 9.56 11.39 18.78
C PRO A 294 11.07 11.07 18.83
N SER A 295 11.77 11.41 19.92
CA SER A 295 13.22 11.18 20.08
C SER A 295 13.61 9.72 19.87
N ASP A 296 12.83 8.80 20.44
CA ASP A 296 13.14 7.38 20.43
C ASP A 296 12.92 6.81 19.02
N HIS A 297 11.94 7.36 18.29
CA HIS A 297 11.70 7.02 16.91
C HIS A 297 12.77 7.58 15.98
N LEU A 298 13.23 8.81 16.21
CA LEU A 298 14.37 9.37 15.49
C LEU A 298 15.64 8.53 15.67
N ASP A 299 15.88 8.03 16.87
CA ASP A 299 16.99 7.11 17.16
C ASP A 299 16.82 5.76 16.46
N SER A 300 15.62 5.16 16.46
CA SER A 300 15.32 3.97 15.65
C SER A 300 15.55 4.20 14.15
N LEU A 301 15.15 5.36 13.62
CA LEU A 301 15.35 5.71 12.21
C LEU A 301 16.85 5.90 11.88
N ASP A 302 17.64 6.52 12.75
CA ASP A 302 19.10 6.60 12.59
C ASP A 302 19.74 5.19 12.57
N LYS A 303 19.35 4.34 13.52
CA LYS A 303 19.77 2.93 13.56
C LYS A 303 19.39 2.20 12.28
N TYR A 304 18.17 2.40 11.75
CA TYR A 304 17.74 1.87 10.45
C TYR A 304 18.64 2.35 9.31
N LEU A 305 18.95 3.65 9.22
CA LEU A 305 19.83 4.18 8.18
C LEU A 305 21.25 3.58 8.24
N ARG A 306 21.75 3.26 9.43
CA ARG A 306 23.06 2.59 9.63
C ARG A 306 23.09 1.13 9.16
N ILE A 307 21.95 0.42 9.22
CA ILE A 307 21.85 -0.96 8.73
C ILE A 307 21.40 -1.06 7.27
N ALA A 308 20.74 -0.04 6.71
CA ALA A 308 20.18 -0.06 5.36
C ALA A 308 21.16 -0.59 4.27
N PRO A 309 22.45 -0.19 4.27
CA PRO A 309 23.47 -0.77 3.38
C PRO A 309 23.53 -2.32 3.38
N TYR A 310 23.30 -2.95 4.53
CA TYR A 310 23.37 -4.41 4.74
C TYR A 310 22.04 -5.13 4.47
N LEU A 311 20.96 -4.38 4.30
CA LEU A 311 19.67 -4.94 3.90
C LEU A 311 19.60 -5.20 2.40
N ILE A 312 20.45 -4.56 1.60
CA ILE A 312 20.49 -4.76 0.15
C ILE A 312 21.11 -6.14 -0.12
N PRO A 313 20.45 -7.02 -0.91
CA PRO A 313 21.05 -8.29 -1.30
C PRO A 313 22.37 -8.10 -2.07
N ASP A 314 23.47 -8.61 -1.51
CA ASP A 314 24.80 -8.49 -2.11
C ASP A 314 24.88 -9.21 -3.46
N ASN A 315 25.44 -8.53 -4.48
CA ASN A 315 25.72 -9.08 -5.82
C ASN A 315 24.55 -9.84 -6.47
N ASN A 316 23.31 -9.49 -6.13
CA ASN A 316 22.11 -10.11 -6.68
C ASN A 316 21.33 -9.09 -7.53
N GLU A 317 21.75 -8.96 -8.79
CA GLU A 317 21.12 -8.04 -9.76
C GLU A 317 19.61 -8.32 -9.89
N THR A 318 19.20 -9.59 -9.89
CA THR A 318 17.79 -9.99 -9.96
C THR A 318 16.96 -9.44 -8.81
N LEU A 319 17.45 -9.51 -7.57
CA LEU A 319 16.73 -9.02 -6.40
C LEU A 319 16.74 -7.50 -6.27
N THR A 320 17.82 -6.86 -6.73
CA THR A 320 17.98 -5.41 -6.60
C THR A 320 17.32 -4.64 -7.75
N ARG A 321 16.97 -5.29 -8.86
CA ARG A 321 16.36 -4.65 -10.02
C ARG A 321 15.01 -3.98 -9.70
N PRO A 322 14.72 -2.80 -10.26
CA PRO A 322 13.42 -2.16 -10.10
C PRO A 322 12.31 -3.00 -10.74
N THR A 323 11.25 -3.25 -9.97
CA THR A 323 10.14 -4.14 -10.29
C THR A 323 8.83 -3.44 -9.99
N LEU A 324 7.86 -3.55 -10.90
CA LEU A 324 6.50 -3.05 -10.71
C LEU A 324 5.61 -4.16 -10.14
N ARG A 325 4.81 -3.81 -9.15
CA ARG A 325 3.78 -4.67 -8.59
C ARG A 325 2.50 -3.87 -8.38
N HIS A 326 1.36 -4.54 -8.50
CA HIS A 326 0.08 -3.94 -8.16
C HIS A 326 0.07 -3.49 -6.69
N PRO A 327 -0.29 -2.23 -6.37
CA PRO A 327 -0.18 -1.69 -5.02
C PRO A 327 -1.16 -2.32 -4.03
N ASP A 328 -2.31 -2.78 -4.51
CA ASP A 328 -3.37 -3.37 -3.69
C ASP A 328 -4.08 -4.54 -4.39
N LEU A 329 -3.38 -5.67 -4.52
CA LEU A 329 -3.88 -6.85 -5.25
C LEU A 329 -4.88 -7.64 -4.39
N GLN A 330 -6.10 -7.12 -4.25
CA GLN A 330 -7.21 -7.76 -3.55
C GLN A 330 -8.35 -8.12 -4.51
N PRO A 331 -9.25 -9.07 -4.15
CA PRO A 331 -10.34 -9.49 -5.01
C PRO A 331 -11.20 -8.36 -5.58
N ASN A 332 -11.44 -7.30 -4.80
CA ASN A 332 -12.22 -6.14 -5.24
C ASN A 332 -11.61 -5.37 -6.43
N ASN A 333 -10.31 -5.56 -6.70
CA ASN A 333 -9.58 -4.91 -7.78
C ASN A 333 -9.36 -5.80 -9.01
N VAL A 334 -9.98 -6.99 -9.02
CA VAL A 334 -9.85 -7.99 -10.09
C VAL A 334 -11.22 -8.27 -10.71
N PHE A 335 -11.32 -8.21 -12.03
CA PHE A 335 -12.49 -8.62 -12.79
C PHE A 335 -12.21 -9.92 -13.54
N VAL A 336 -13.22 -10.79 -13.59
CA VAL A 336 -13.13 -12.09 -14.26
C VAL A 336 -14.30 -12.34 -15.21
N SER A 337 -14.07 -13.15 -16.25
CA SER A 337 -15.13 -13.69 -17.11
C SER A 337 -15.88 -14.84 -16.42
N ASP A 338 -16.93 -15.36 -17.06
CA ASP A 338 -17.68 -16.53 -16.58
C ASP A 338 -16.79 -17.78 -16.47
N GLU A 339 -15.73 -17.87 -17.25
CA GLU A 339 -14.70 -18.92 -17.21
C GLU A 339 -13.57 -18.64 -16.20
N LEU A 340 -13.72 -17.61 -15.36
CA LEU A 340 -12.74 -17.14 -14.38
C LEU A 340 -11.43 -16.64 -15.00
N LYS A 341 -11.47 -16.17 -16.25
CA LYS A 341 -10.34 -15.48 -16.89
C LYS A 341 -10.25 -14.04 -16.43
N ILE A 342 -9.07 -13.57 -16.01
CA ILE A 342 -8.89 -12.18 -15.60
C ILE A 342 -9.11 -11.26 -16.81
N THR A 343 -10.15 -10.43 -16.75
CA THR A 343 -10.51 -9.47 -17.81
C THR A 343 -10.03 -8.06 -17.52
N GLY A 344 -9.74 -7.74 -16.25
CA GLY A 344 -9.20 -6.42 -15.89
C GLY A 344 -8.67 -6.35 -14.47
N LEU A 345 -7.55 -5.64 -14.31
CA LEU A 345 -7.03 -5.14 -13.03
C LEU A 345 -7.25 -3.63 -12.96
N ILE A 346 -7.85 -3.18 -11.86
CA ILE A 346 -8.13 -1.76 -11.60
C ILE A 346 -7.37 -1.28 -10.37
N ASP A 347 -7.38 0.04 -10.17
CA ASP A 347 -6.80 0.71 -9.00
C ASP A 347 -5.27 0.64 -8.92
N TRP A 348 -4.63 1.13 -9.99
CA TRP A 348 -3.18 1.33 -10.08
C TRP A 348 -2.69 2.63 -9.42
N GLN A 349 -3.56 3.29 -8.66
CA GLN A 349 -3.23 4.50 -7.92
C GLN A 349 -2.13 4.21 -6.87
N HIS A 350 -1.21 5.14 -6.65
CA HIS A 350 -0.07 4.98 -5.72
C HIS A 350 0.91 3.84 -6.07
N CYS A 351 0.85 3.30 -7.29
CA CYS A 351 1.79 2.30 -7.76
C CYS A 351 3.23 2.86 -7.78
N ALA A 352 4.17 2.08 -7.27
CA ALA A 352 5.59 2.38 -7.29
C ALA A 352 6.38 1.19 -7.84
N ILE A 353 7.50 1.52 -8.47
CA ILE A 353 8.54 0.61 -8.90
C ILE A 353 9.63 0.66 -7.83
N LEU A 354 9.96 -0.50 -7.26
CA LEU A 354 10.95 -0.66 -6.19
C LEU A 354 11.80 -1.89 -6.48
N PRO A 355 12.98 -2.04 -5.87
CA PRO A 355 13.76 -3.27 -5.95
C PRO A 355 12.91 -4.52 -5.65
N LEU A 356 13.13 -5.61 -6.39
CA LEU A 356 12.35 -6.85 -6.24
C LEU A 356 12.32 -7.37 -4.79
N PHE A 357 13.43 -7.26 -4.04
CA PHE A 357 13.46 -7.68 -2.63
C PHE A 357 12.55 -6.86 -1.70
N LEU A 358 12.09 -5.68 -2.14
CA LEU A 358 11.08 -4.88 -1.46
C LEU A 358 9.67 -5.16 -2.00
N GLN A 359 9.54 -5.47 -3.29
CA GLN A 359 8.25 -5.78 -3.92
C GLN A 359 7.72 -7.20 -3.66
N CYS A 360 8.62 -8.16 -3.42
CA CYS A 360 8.22 -9.54 -3.23
C CYS A 360 7.30 -9.66 -2.01
N GLY A 361 6.23 -10.44 -2.09
CA GLY A 361 5.34 -10.68 -0.96
C GLY A 361 4.13 -11.51 -1.40
N ILE A 362 3.26 -11.83 -0.46
CA ILE A 362 2.00 -12.52 -0.75
C ILE A 362 0.87 -11.48 -0.54
N PRO A 363 -0.11 -11.36 -1.46
CA PRO A 363 -1.23 -10.44 -1.28
C PRO A 363 -1.96 -10.67 0.05
N ASN A 364 -2.45 -9.59 0.67
CA ASN A 364 -3.08 -9.66 2.00
C ASN A 364 -4.28 -10.62 2.05
N SER A 365 -5.03 -10.75 0.96
CA SER A 365 -6.16 -11.67 0.82
C SER A 365 -5.76 -13.15 0.71
N LEU A 366 -4.48 -13.43 0.47
CA LEU A 366 -3.93 -14.77 0.24
C LEU A 366 -2.89 -15.19 1.29
N GLN A 367 -2.31 -14.24 2.02
CA GLN A 367 -1.27 -14.51 3.02
C GLN A 367 -1.85 -15.06 4.33
N ASN A 368 -0.99 -15.72 5.11
CA ASN A 368 -1.29 -16.28 6.43
C ASN A 368 -0.01 -16.34 7.28
N TYR A 369 0.72 -15.22 7.33
CA TYR A 369 1.97 -15.09 8.07
C TYR A 369 1.77 -15.29 9.57
N GLY A 370 2.78 -15.85 10.26
CA GLY A 370 2.69 -16.20 11.68
C GLY A 370 2.06 -17.56 11.97
N ASP A 371 1.56 -18.26 10.94
CA ASP A 371 1.08 -19.64 11.05
C ASP A 371 2.16 -20.63 10.60
N SER A 372 2.62 -21.48 11.52
CA SER A 372 3.73 -22.41 11.28
C SER A 372 3.47 -23.41 10.16
N VAL A 373 2.21 -23.83 9.97
CA VAL A 373 1.80 -24.75 8.90
C VAL A 373 1.96 -24.08 7.54
N SER A 374 1.50 -22.83 7.41
CA SER A 374 1.63 -22.01 6.20
C SER A 374 3.09 -21.72 5.88
N GLU A 375 3.88 -21.29 6.87
CA GLU A 375 5.29 -20.95 6.69
C GLU A 375 6.16 -22.17 6.34
N SER A 376 5.79 -23.36 6.83
CA SER A 376 6.46 -24.62 6.49
C SER A 376 5.99 -25.22 5.15
N LEU A 377 5.00 -24.59 4.50
CA LEU A 377 4.36 -25.10 3.28
C LEU A 377 3.91 -26.56 3.41
N ILE A 378 3.36 -26.91 4.57
CA ILE A 378 2.72 -28.22 4.79
C ILE A 378 1.34 -28.17 4.13
N THR A 379 0.95 -29.24 3.44
CA THR A 379 -0.39 -29.37 2.86
C THR A 379 -1.46 -29.13 3.93
N PRO A 380 -2.35 -28.14 3.76
CA PRO A 380 -3.36 -27.82 4.78
C PRO A 380 -4.45 -28.88 4.88
N GLU A 381 -4.72 -29.35 6.09
CA GLU A 381 -5.78 -30.32 6.40
C GLU A 381 -6.57 -29.87 7.64
N LEU A 382 -7.82 -30.35 7.77
CA LEU A 382 -8.60 -30.18 9.00
C LEU A 382 -8.00 -31.04 10.13
N PRO A 383 -8.15 -30.62 11.41
CA PRO A 383 -7.70 -31.44 12.52
C PRO A 383 -8.49 -32.75 12.58
N HIS A 384 -7.85 -33.84 13.03
CA HIS A 384 -8.46 -35.17 13.07
C HIS A 384 -9.72 -35.25 13.95
N ASN A 385 -9.86 -34.38 14.95
CA ASN A 385 -11.00 -34.29 15.85
C ASN A 385 -12.04 -33.24 15.41
N PHE A 386 -12.03 -32.78 14.16
CA PHE A 386 -12.93 -31.73 13.67
C PHE A 386 -14.41 -32.01 13.94
N ASP A 387 -14.85 -33.25 13.70
CA ASP A 387 -16.25 -33.67 13.90
C ASP A 387 -16.66 -33.68 15.39
N GLU A 388 -15.69 -33.59 16.31
CA GLU A 388 -15.91 -33.56 17.77
C GLU A 388 -15.95 -32.13 18.32
N LEU A 389 -15.62 -31.12 17.51
CA LEU A 389 -15.60 -29.70 17.90
C LEU A 389 -17.02 -29.10 17.96
N SER A 390 -17.16 -28.01 18.71
CA SER A 390 -18.39 -27.20 18.66
C SER A 390 -18.56 -26.51 17.29
N GLU A 391 -19.78 -26.10 16.94
CA GLU A 391 -20.05 -25.42 15.67
C GLU A 391 -19.19 -24.15 15.47
N SER A 392 -18.93 -23.41 16.55
CA SER A 392 -18.06 -22.22 16.53
C SER A 392 -16.61 -22.58 16.22
N GLU A 393 -16.08 -23.60 16.90
CA GLU A 393 -14.72 -24.09 16.66
C GLU A 393 -14.58 -24.71 15.27
N GLN A 394 -15.59 -25.43 14.78
CA GLN A 394 -15.61 -25.94 13.41
C GLN A 394 -15.56 -24.80 12.39
N PHE A 395 -16.33 -23.74 12.61
CA PHE A 395 -16.30 -22.55 11.75
C PHE A 395 -14.91 -21.92 11.72
N GLU A 396 -14.27 -21.73 12.88
CA GLU A 396 -12.91 -21.21 12.98
C GLU A 396 -11.89 -22.08 12.25
N GLN A 397 -11.96 -23.41 12.40
CA GLN A 397 -11.07 -24.35 11.71
C GLN A 397 -11.26 -24.31 10.20
N VAL A 398 -12.49 -24.14 9.69
CA VAL A 398 -12.77 -24.00 8.25
C VAL A 398 -12.21 -22.69 7.70
N VAL A 399 -12.37 -21.58 8.44
CA VAL A 399 -11.79 -20.28 8.06
C VAL A 399 -10.26 -20.35 8.04
N LEU A 400 -9.65 -20.97 9.06
CA LEU A 400 -8.20 -21.16 9.14
C LEU A 400 -7.68 -22.05 8.01
N LEU A 401 -8.35 -23.19 7.74
CA LEU A 401 -8.02 -24.06 6.61
C LEU A 401 -8.02 -23.27 5.31
N ARG A 402 -9.07 -22.47 5.07
CA ARG A 402 -9.17 -21.64 3.88
C ARG A 402 -7.99 -20.68 3.75
N ARG A 403 -7.58 -19.99 4.82
CA ARG A 403 -6.40 -19.09 4.80
C ARG A 403 -5.11 -19.85 4.49
N ARG A 404 -4.89 -21.00 5.13
CA ARG A 404 -3.73 -21.88 4.88
C ARG A 404 -3.68 -22.37 3.43
N GLN A 405 -4.82 -22.79 2.88
CA GLN A 405 -4.93 -23.24 1.48
C GLN A 405 -4.59 -22.12 0.50
N LEU A 406 -5.15 -20.92 0.69
CA LEU A 406 -4.86 -19.77 -0.18
C LEU A 406 -3.37 -19.43 -0.17
N HIS A 407 -2.75 -19.40 1.01
CA HIS A 407 -1.30 -19.18 1.16
C HIS A 407 -0.50 -20.26 0.42
N TYR A 408 -0.80 -21.53 0.72
CA TYR A 408 -0.10 -22.68 0.15
C TYR A 408 -0.16 -22.67 -1.38
N PHE A 409 -1.36 -22.51 -1.96
CA PHE A 409 -1.53 -22.52 -3.41
C PHE A 409 -0.88 -21.32 -4.08
N TYR A 410 -0.92 -20.13 -3.47
CA TYR A 410 -0.22 -18.97 -4.00
C TYR A 410 1.29 -19.19 -4.06
N VAL A 411 1.90 -19.66 -2.97
CA VAL A 411 3.35 -19.92 -2.92
C VAL A 411 3.72 -21.05 -3.90
N ALA A 412 2.93 -22.12 -3.96
CA ALA A 412 3.17 -23.22 -4.88
C ALA A 412 3.07 -22.79 -6.36
N MET A 413 2.07 -21.98 -6.72
CA MET A 413 1.95 -21.46 -8.09
C MET A 413 3.06 -20.47 -8.40
N THR A 414 3.45 -19.63 -7.43
CA THR A 414 4.57 -18.69 -7.57
C THR A 414 5.87 -19.43 -7.85
N ALA A 415 6.17 -20.50 -7.09
CA ALA A 415 7.33 -21.36 -7.34
C ALA A 415 7.34 -21.95 -8.77
N LYS A 416 6.16 -22.31 -9.28
CA LYS A 416 6.00 -22.95 -10.58
C LYS A 416 6.06 -21.97 -11.76
N LEU A 417 5.47 -20.79 -11.63
CA LEU A 417 5.16 -19.89 -12.75
C LEU A 417 5.92 -18.56 -12.69
N ASN A 418 6.49 -18.23 -11.53
CA ASN A 418 7.25 -17.01 -11.28
C ASN A 418 8.45 -17.29 -10.36
N SER A 419 9.39 -18.10 -10.85
CA SER A 419 10.57 -18.52 -10.06
C SER A 419 11.36 -17.34 -9.50
N THR A 420 11.46 -16.23 -10.25
CA THR A 420 12.13 -15.01 -9.79
C THR A 420 11.47 -14.40 -8.55
N HIS A 421 10.14 -14.40 -8.48
CA HIS A 421 9.42 -13.96 -7.28
C HIS A 421 9.56 -14.97 -6.15
N TYR A 422 9.47 -16.27 -6.45
CA TYR A 422 9.69 -17.30 -5.44
C TYR A 422 11.09 -17.22 -4.80
N ASP A 423 12.14 -17.05 -5.60
CA ASP A 423 13.52 -16.87 -5.13
C ASP A 423 13.65 -15.64 -4.22
N ALA A 424 12.92 -14.55 -4.54
CA ALA A 424 12.85 -13.37 -3.70
C ALA A 424 12.10 -13.61 -2.38
N LEU A 425 11.01 -14.38 -2.39
CA LEU A 425 10.28 -14.79 -1.19
C LEU A 425 11.13 -15.69 -0.29
N ALA A 426 11.81 -16.66 -0.89
CA ALA A 426 12.66 -17.63 -0.21
C ALA A 426 14.02 -17.06 0.22
N TYR A 427 14.38 -15.86 -0.23
CA TYR A 427 15.62 -15.21 0.16
C TYR A 427 15.68 -15.01 1.68
N ASP A 428 16.82 -15.37 2.30
CA ASP A 428 17.04 -15.28 3.74
C ASP A 428 16.59 -13.93 4.27
N PHE A 429 15.70 -13.87 5.27
CA PHE A 429 15.19 -12.62 5.87
C PHE A 429 14.47 -11.67 4.89
N SER A 430 13.87 -12.17 3.80
CA SER A 430 13.06 -11.37 2.86
C SER A 430 11.93 -10.60 3.56
N MET A 431 11.18 -11.26 4.45
CA MET A 431 10.10 -10.65 5.22
C MET A 431 10.60 -9.55 6.16
N LEU A 432 11.70 -9.79 6.88
CA LEU A 432 12.27 -8.81 7.80
C LEU A 432 12.75 -7.55 7.07
N ARG A 433 13.38 -7.70 5.89
CA ARG A 433 13.80 -6.56 5.07
C ARG A 433 12.63 -5.65 4.69
N ARG A 434 11.51 -6.25 4.30
CA ARG A 434 10.29 -5.51 3.94
C ARG A 434 9.66 -4.84 5.15
N LYS A 435 9.50 -5.56 6.26
CA LYS A 435 8.99 -4.97 7.51
C LYS A 435 9.82 -3.77 7.95
N LEU A 436 11.15 -3.88 7.97
CA LEU A 436 12.05 -2.77 8.29
C LEU A 436 11.86 -1.58 7.34
N PHE A 437 11.75 -1.83 6.03
CA PHE A 437 11.50 -0.78 5.04
C PHE A 437 10.15 -0.09 5.23
N ASP A 438 9.08 -0.86 5.42
CA ASP A 438 7.72 -0.36 5.60
C ASP A 438 7.60 0.42 6.91
N HIS A 439 8.05 -0.16 8.03
CA HIS A 439 7.97 0.45 9.36
C HIS A 439 8.87 1.69 9.50
N ALA A 440 10.02 1.73 8.82
CA ALA A 440 10.84 2.93 8.76
C ALA A 440 10.25 4.01 7.83
N SER A 441 9.24 3.66 7.03
CA SER A 441 8.52 4.57 6.14
C SER A 441 7.18 5.05 6.71
N TYR A 442 6.67 4.42 7.76
CA TYR A 442 5.37 4.78 8.36
C TYR A 442 5.38 6.16 9.02
N PRO A 443 4.24 6.88 9.02
CA PRO A 443 4.08 8.11 9.78
C PRO A 443 4.35 7.92 11.28
N TRP A 444 4.95 8.93 11.92
CA TRP A 444 4.98 9.01 13.39
C TRP A 444 3.56 9.11 13.99
N GLU A 445 3.16 8.06 14.69
CA GLU A 445 1.83 7.90 15.30
C GLU A 445 1.86 7.81 16.83
N GLY A 446 2.93 8.29 17.47
CA GLY A 446 3.06 8.26 18.92
C GLY A 446 3.51 6.91 19.47
N ASP A 447 4.21 6.11 18.65
CA ASP A 447 4.66 4.77 18.99
C ASP A 447 5.92 4.40 18.17
N ASN A 448 6.88 3.72 18.80
CA ASN A 448 8.16 3.31 18.20
C ASN A 448 8.40 1.79 18.27
N VAL A 449 7.53 1.04 18.95
CA VAL A 449 7.79 -0.36 19.28
C VAL A 449 7.96 -1.21 18.03
N THR A 450 7.10 -1.04 17.02
CA THR A 450 7.10 -1.89 15.83
C THR A 450 8.44 -1.87 15.07
N LEU A 451 8.97 -0.67 14.75
CA LEU A 451 10.27 -0.55 14.09
C LEU A 451 11.40 -1.05 14.99
N LYS A 452 11.33 -0.76 16.29
CA LYS A 452 12.35 -1.13 17.27
C LYS A 452 12.45 -2.65 17.45
N VAL A 453 11.33 -3.36 17.47
CA VAL A 453 11.29 -4.83 17.53
C VAL A 453 11.99 -5.43 16.33
N ASP A 454 11.73 -4.93 15.12
CA ASP A 454 12.39 -5.43 13.91
C ASP A 454 13.90 -5.16 13.92
N LEU A 455 14.33 -3.99 14.39
CA LEU A 455 15.75 -3.65 14.55
C LEU A 455 16.46 -4.56 15.58
N ILE A 456 15.81 -4.85 16.71
CA ILE A 456 16.31 -5.79 17.71
C ILE A 456 16.35 -7.21 17.14
N HIS A 457 15.33 -7.63 16.40
CA HIS A 457 15.29 -8.94 15.76
C HIS A 457 16.44 -9.09 14.74
N LEU A 458 16.70 -8.05 13.94
CA LEU A 458 17.85 -8.00 13.06
C LEU A 458 19.17 -8.06 13.82
N MET A 459 19.34 -7.28 14.89
CA MET A 459 20.56 -7.27 15.71
C MET A 459 20.84 -8.67 16.29
N LYS A 460 19.82 -9.34 16.85
CA LYS A 460 19.94 -10.69 17.40
C LYS A 460 20.32 -11.74 16.34
N ASN A 461 19.93 -11.51 15.09
CA ASN A 461 20.22 -12.39 13.96
C ASN A 461 21.37 -11.87 13.06
N TRP A 462 22.16 -10.88 13.52
CA TRP A 462 23.16 -10.19 12.69
C TRP A 462 24.18 -11.14 12.07
N SER A 463 24.59 -12.19 12.79
CA SER A 463 25.54 -13.19 12.28
C SER A 463 25.06 -13.90 11.02
N ASN A 464 23.76 -14.02 10.83
CA ASN A 464 23.14 -14.68 9.68
C ASN A 464 22.93 -13.70 8.53
N ILE A 465 22.73 -12.41 8.84
CA ILE A 465 22.49 -11.34 7.86
C ILE A 465 23.83 -10.85 7.27
N ALA A 466 24.86 -10.68 8.10
CA ALA A 466 26.17 -10.17 7.71
C ALA A 466 27.18 -11.28 7.38
N ALA A 467 26.72 -12.52 7.14
CA ALA A 467 27.60 -13.64 6.83
C ALA A 467 28.32 -13.44 5.47
N PRO A 468 29.67 -13.42 5.42
CA PRO A 468 30.39 -13.42 4.15
C PRO A 468 30.13 -14.76 3.42
N LYS A 469 29.58 -14.70 2.20
CA LYS A 469 29.21 -15.90 1.43
C LYS A 469 30.37 -16.50 0.60
N SER A 470 31.57 -15.92 0.63
CA SER A 470 32.78 -16.52 0.03
C SER A 470 33.79 -16.92 1.11
N SER A 471 34.12 -18.22 1.20
CA SER A 471 35.15 -18.80 2.05
C SER A 471 36.59 -18.43 1.66
N ALA A 472 36.78 -17.42 0.80
CA ALA A 472 38.06 -17.12 0.14
C ALA A 472 38.85 -15.94 0.75
N SER A 473 38.31 -15.18 1.70
CA SER A 473 39.10 -14.22 2.48
C SER A 473 38.76 -14.34 3.96
N GLY A 474 39.80 -14.34 4.80
CA GLY A 474 39.68 -14.34 6.26
C GLY A 474 39.19 -13.01 6.83
N ASP A 475 38.25 -12.35 6.17
CA ASP A 475 37.69 -11.09 6.63
C ASP A 475 36.76 -11.35 7.83
N ALA A 476 37.13 -10.76 8.96
CA ALA A 476 36.32 -10.79 10.16
C ALA A 476 34.92 -10.22 9.86
N ARG A 477 33.87 -10.91 10.34
CA ARG A 477 32.48 -10.45 10.20
C ARG A 477 32.37 -9.02 10.72
N PRO A 478 31.75 -8.09 9.96
CA PRO A 478 31.58 -6.73 10.46
C PRO A 478 30.69 -6.78 11.71
N PRO A 479 31.06 -6.05 12.79
CA PRO A 479 30.20 -5.96 13.96
C PRO A 479 28.85 -5.33 13.56
N CYS A 480 27.80 -5.67 14.29
CA CYS A 480 26.49 -5.06 14.07
C CYS A 480 26.63 -3.54 14.23
N PRO A 481 26.20 -2.74 13.24
CA PRO A 481 26.37 -1.29 13.30
C PRO A 481 25.41 -0.65 14.30
N ILE A 482 24.52 -1.42 14.93
CA ILE A 482 23.57 -0.98 15.94
C ILE A 482 23.66 -1.86 17.18
N SER A 483 23.30 -1.30 18.33
CA SER A 483 23.23 -2.00 19.60
C SER A 483 22.10 -1.43 20.44
N PHE A 484 21.47 -2.28 21.24
CA PHE A 484 20.48 -1.90 22.24
C PHE A 484 20.93 -2.42 23.60
N PRO A 485 20.93 -1.59 24.66
CA PRO A 485 21.07 -2.04 26.04
C PRO A 485 20.05 -3.13 26.40
N GLU A 486 20.40 -4.05 27.31
CA GLU A 486 19.55 -5.20 27.65
C GLU A 486 18.24 -4.79 28.32
N ASP A 487 18.25 -3.70 29.09
CA ASP A 487 17.05 -3.08 29.67
C ASP A 487 16.13 -2.53 28.58
N GLU A 488 16.69 -1.91 27.54
CA GLU A 488 15.93 -1.41 26.39
C GLU A 488 15.33 -2.56 25.57
N VAL A 489 16.06 -3.67 25.42
CA VAL A 489 15.57 -4.89 24.76
C VAL A 489 14.42 -5.51 25.56
N SER A 490 14.59 -5.65 26.88
CA SER A 490 13.58 -6.22 27.77
C SER A 490 12.30 -5.39 27.78
N GLU A 491 12.45 -4.06 27.83
CA GLU A 491 11.31 -3.15 27.78
C GLU A 491 10.60 -3.19 26.43
N CYS A 492 11.35 -3.25 25.32
CA CYS A 492 10.75 -3.39 23.99
C CYS A 492 9.93 -4.68 23.85
N VAL A 493 10.41 -5.81 24.41
CA VAL A 493 9.66 -7.07 24.45
C VAL A 493 8.38 -6.94 25.27
N ARG A 494 8.45 -6.30 26.45
CA ARG A 494 7.28 -6.05 27.30
C ARG A 494 6.24 -5.18 26.59
N LEU A 495 6.68 -4.08 25.96
CA LEU A 495 5.80 -3.18 25.22
C LEU A 495 5.18 -3.86 24.00
N ASN A 496 5.93 -4.67 23.26
CA ASN A 496 5.42 -5.42 22.12
C ASN A 496 4.34 -6.43 22.54
N ALA A 497 4.54 -7.15 23.65
CA ALA A 497 3.53 -8.06 24.17
C ALA A 497 2.24 -7.32 24.55
N ALA A 498 2.36 -6.18 25.23
CA ALA A 498 1.21 -5.34 25.58
C ALA A 498 0.50 -4.75 24.35
N GLN A 499 1.23 -4.45 23.27
CA GLN A 499 0.63 -4.00 22.01
C GLN A 499 -0.15 -5.10 21.31
N VAL A 500 0.39 -6.33 21.27
CA VAL A 500 -0.31 -7.48 20.71
C VAL A 500 -1.63 -7.70 21.46
N GLU A 501 -1.61 -7.67 22.79
CA GLU A 501 -2.82 -7.78 23.61
C GLU A 501 -3.82 -6.63 23.32
N ALA A 502 -3.35 -5.39 23.27
CA ALA A 502 -4.20 -4.23 22.97
C ALA A 502 -4.82 -4.30 21.55
N ASP A 503 -4.06 -4.79 20.57
CA ASP A 503 -4.53 -4.96 19.19
C ASP A 503 -5.54 -6.10 19.07
N GLU A 504 -5.36 -7.21 19.81
CA GLU A 504 -6.32 -8.31 19.92
C GLU A 504 -7.63 -7.83 20.56
N GLN A 505 -7.56 -7.06 21.65
CA GLN A 505 -8.72 -6.44 22.27
C GLN A 505 -9.43 -5.48 21.32
N LEU A 506 -8.68 -4.65 20.57
CA LEU A 506 -9.27 -3.77 19.56
C LEU A 506 -10.03 -4.55 18.49
N GLN A 507 -9.44 -5.66 18.04
CA GLN A 507 -10.05 -6.52 17.03
C GLN A 507 -11.33 -7.17 17.57
N ALA A 508 -11.32 -7.68 18.80
CA ALA A 508 -12.52 -8.21 19.44
C ALA A 508 -13.63 -7.14 19.56
N CYS A 509 -13.28 -5.90 19.93
CA CYS A 509 -14.24 -4.80 19.95
C CYS A 509 -14.83 -4.52 18.56
N ARG A 510 -13.99 -4.52 17.52
CA ARG A 510 -14.42 -4.33 16.12
C ARG A 510 -15.36 -5.44 15.65
N ASP A 511 -15.07 -6.69 16.00
CA ASP A 511 -15.88 -7.86 15.64
C ASP A 511 -17.25 -7.82 16.33
N VAL A 512 -17.30 -7.41 17.60
CA VAL A 512 -18.55 -7.25 18.35
C VAL A 512 -19.49 -6.23 17.72
N ILE A 513 -18.97 -5.09 17.25
CA ILE A 513 -19.81 -4.06 16.61
C ILE A 513 -20.02 -4.33 15.12
N GLY A 514 -19.10 -5.03 14.46
CA GLY A 514 -19.16 -5.37 13.04
C GLY A 514 -18.52 -4.32 12.13
N ILE A 515 -17.34 -3.79 12.48
CA ILE A 515 -16.63 -2.80 11.65
C ILE A 515 -15.24 -3.23 11.23
N GLY A 516 -14.79 -2.71 10.09
CA GLY A 516 -13.41 -2.84 9.64
C GLY A 516 -12.44 -1.87 10.34
N PRO A 517 -11.13 -1.97 10.05
CA PRO A 517 -10.10 -1.15 10.69
C PRO A 517 -10.26 0.35 10.47
N GLU A 518 -10.81 0.75 9.32
CA GLU A 518 -11.05 2.14 8.93
C GLU A 518 -12.33 2.74 9.54
N GLY A 519 -13.15 1.94 10.23
CA GLY A 519 -14.41 2.40 10.82
C GLY A 519 -15.51 2.75 9.83
N TRP A 520 -15.27 2.51 8.54
CA TRP A 520 -16.26 2.68 7.49
C TRP A 520 -17.31 1.56 7.56
N VAL A 521 -18.58 1.94 7.39
CA VAL A 521 -19.71 1.02 7.34
C VAL A 521 -20.68 1.41 6.22
N PRO A 522 -21.34 0.45 5.56
CA PRO A 522 -22.39 0.73 4.59
C PRO A 522 -23.50 1.58 5.21
N LEU A 523 -24.05 2.54 4.45
CA LEU A 523 -25.05 3.48 4.96
C LEU A 523 -26.26 2.78 5.59
N GLU A 524 -26.69 1.66 5.01
CA GLU A 524 -27.83 0.86 5.44
C GLU A 524 -27.62 0.21 6.82
N GLN A 525 -26.36 -0.06 7.20
CA GLN A 525 -25.99 -0.71 8.45
C GLN A 525 -25.54 0.29 9.52
N TYR A 526 -25.34 1.56 9.15
CA TYR A 526 -24.73 2.56 10.03
C TYR A 526 -25.47 2.71 11.37
N GLU A 527 -26.80 2.86 11.34
CA GLU A 527 -27.56 3.11 12.57
C GLU A 527 -27.46 1.92 13.52
N GLU A 528 -27.60 0.69 13.02
CA GLU A 528 -27.49 -0.52 13.83
C GLU A 528 -26.09 -0.65 14.47
N ILE A 529 -25.03 -0.49 13.66
CA ILE A 529 -23.66 -0.58 14.15
C ILE A 529 -23.37 0.54 15.15
N LYS A 530 -23.88 1.75 14.92
CA LYS A 530 -23.71 2.87 15.85
C LYS A 530 -24.39 2.59 17.19
N GLN A 531 -25.56 1.94 17.19
CA GLN A 531 -26.19 1.48 18.43
C GLN A 531 -25.36 0.42 19.16
N ARG A 532 -24.74 -0.53 18.43
CA ARG A 532 -23.82 -1.51 19.03
C ARG A 532 -22.59 -0.84 19.65
N GLU A 533 -22.02 0.17 18.99
CA GLU A 533 -20.90 0.96 19.53
C GLU A 533 -21.30 1.75 20.78
N ILE A 534 -22.47 2.40 20.79
CA ILE A 534 -23.00 3.10 21.96
C ILE A 534 -23.20 2.13 23.13
N LYS A 535 -23.75 0.94 22.86
CA LYS A 535 -23.93 -0.10 23.86
C LYS A 535 -22.59 -0.59 24.42
N LEU A 536 -21.63 -0.91 23.54
CA LEU A 536 -20.29 -1.33 23.95
C LEU A 536 -19.63 -0.27 24.85
N LYS A 537 -19.80 1.02 24.52
CA LYS A 537 -19.33 2.13 25.36
C LYS A 537 -20.00 2.17 26.73
N ALA A 538 -21.32 1.97 26.78
CA ALA A 538 -22.07 1.95 28.03
C ALA A 538 -21.63 0.79 28.93
N ASP A 539 -21.53 -0.42 28.36
CA ASP A 539 -21.11 -1.63 29.05
C ASP A 539 -19.68 -1.48 29.61
N ALA A 540 -18.76 -0.91 28.82
CA ALA A 540 -17.39 -0.61 29.28
C ALA A 540 -17.35 0.41 30.42
N LEU A 541 -18.18 1.46 30.38
CA LEU A 541 -18.25 2.47 31.45
C LEU A 541 -18.92 1.96 32.73
N GLU A 542 -19.79 0.94 32.63
CA GLU A 542 -20.40 0.27 33.77
C GLU A 542 -19.43 -0.74 34.41
N ALA A 543 -18.63 -1.42 33.59
CA ALA A 543 -17.62 -2.37 34.06
C ALA A 543 -16.42 -1.72 34.76
N ALA A 544 -16.21 -0.41 34.60
CA ALA A 544 -15.12 0.33 35.22
C ALA A 544 -15.15 0.21 36.76
N GLU A 545 -14.03 -0.22 37.35
CA GLU A 545 -13.89 -0.51 38.78
C GLU A 545 -13.73 0.75 39.64
N SER A 546 -13.36 1.87 39.00
CA SER A 546 -13.12 3.15 39.68
C SER A 546 -13.62 4.36 38.90
N GLY A 547 -13.85 5.47 39.62
CA GLY A 547 -14.19 6.75 38.99
C GLY A 547 -13.08 7.30 38.09
N GLU A 548 -11.81 6.99 38.39
CA GLU A 548 -10.67 7.38 37.57
C GLU A 548 -10.63 6.61 36.25
N GLU A 549 -10.80 5.28 36.32
CA GLU A 549 -10.88 4.42 35.13
C GLU A 549 -12.04 4.83 34.22
N ARG A 550 -13.22 5.07 34.81
CA ARG A 550 -14.39 5.55 34.06
C ARG A 550 -14.13 6.88 33.34
N ALA A 551 -13.39 7.80 33.98
CA ALA A 551 -13.01 9.06 33.35
C ALA A 551 -12.04 8.83 32.17
N ARG A 552 -11.02 7.98 32.34
CA ARG A 552 -10.06 7.63 31.29
C ARG A 552 -10.72 6.95 30.09
N LEU A 553 -11.60 5.97 30.31
CA LEU A 553 -12.37 5.31 29.26
C LEU A 553 -13.26 6.29 28.48
N SER A 554 -13.86 7.26 29.17
CA SER A 554 -14.69 8.28 28.53
C SER A 554 -13.84 9.22 27.66
N GLU A 555 -12.69 9.66 28.15
CA GLU A 555 -11.77 10.57 27.44
C GLU A 555 -11.07 9.89 26.25
N HIS A 556 -10.69 8.63 26.40
CA HIS A 556 -9.90 7.87 25.42
C HIS A 556 -10.70 6.77 24.73
N TRP A 557 -12.02 6.94 24.64
CA TRP A 557 -12.90 5.94 24.05
C TRP A 557 -12.44 5.51 22.65
N ILE A 558 -12.30 4.21 22.42
CA ILE A 558 -11.59 3.66 21.27
C ILE A 558 -12.18 4.05 19.90
N PHE A 559 -13.48 4.31 19.84
CA PHE A 559 -14.21 4.73 18.63
C PHE A 559 -14.70 6.18 18.67
N GLY A 560 -14.12 7.01 19.54
CA GLY A 560 -14.45 8.43 19.61
C GLY A 560 -13.81 9.25 18.48
N ASP A 561 -14.42 10.38 18.16
CA ASP A 561 -13.82 11.39 17.27
C ASP A 561 -12.50 11.94 17.86
N PHE A 562 -11.58 12.32 16.99
CA PHE A 562 -10.29 12.94 17.35
C PHE A 562 -9.77 13.90 16.28
N ASP A 563 -8.83 14.75 16.70
CA ASP A 563 -8.07 15.62 15.81
C ASP A 563 -7.00 14.82 15.04
N GLU A 564 -7.22 14.61 13.74
CA GLU A 564 -6.27 13.97 12.83
C GLU A 564 -5.08 14.88 12.46
N GLU A 565 -5.16 16.21 12.70
CA GLU A 565 -4.06 17.13 12.44
C GLU A 565 -2.86 16.90 13.36
N GLU A 566 -3.07 16.22 14.50
CA GLU A 566 -1.98 15.80 15.39
C GLU A 566 -1.07 14.73 14.77
N TYR A 567 -1.60 13.94 13.84
CA TYR A 567 -0.93 12.77 13.22
C TYR A 567 -0.55 12.99 11.75
N SER A 568 -1.03 14.08 11.13
CA SER A 568 -0.84 14.40 9.70
C SER A 568 0.22 15.46 9.43
#